data_AF-A0A1B2RXD5-F1
#
_entry.id   AF-A0A1B2RXD5-F1
#
_cell.length_a   1.000
_cell.length_b   1.000
_cell.length_c   1.000
_cell.angle_alpha   90.00
_cell.angle_beta   90.00
_cell.angle_gamma   90.00
#
_symmetry.space_group_name_H-M   'P 1'
#
loop_
_entity.id
_entity.type
_entity.pdbx_description
1 polymer ?
#
loop_
_entity_poly.entity_id
_entity_poly.type
_entity_poly.pdbx_seq_one_letter_code
_entity_poly.pdbx_strand_id
1 'polypeptide(L)'
;MSNLLSETFTNAFAKVRLSSDRVLKRFIRLMNSIMNFAVRVLQLFIVTLLYFSAVKSAYIPKEGGRSTYDVVPFEVVYNKSFCRPREMLVEIQQEYPDDTEHIFIPSCVVLTRCGGCCNDEMMECAPIVTYNITLEIKRVKPLRHEGNFFMSFAEHSECRCRLKKDVPQIEKNTQCEPCCSTCSERRKERFRQDPETCLCSCKNTEADCRSRQLELNERTCRCDKPRR
;
A
#
# COMPACT_ATOMS: atom_id res chain seq x y z
N MET A 1 -83.35 52.09 17.85
CA MET A 1 -82.83 51.72 16.51
C MET A 1 -81.52 50.88 16.58
N SER A 2 -81.22 50.22 17.71
CA SER A 2 -79.97 49.46 17.93
C SER A 2 -80.06 47.97 17.58
N ASN A 3 -81.26 47.41 17.42
CA ASN A 3 -81.43 45.95 17.30
C ASN A 3 -81.41 45.42 15.86
N LEU A 4 -81.66 46.26 14.84
CA LEU A 4 -81.68 45.82 13.43
C LEU A 4 -80.27 45.70 12.80
N LEU A 5 -79.32 46.53 13.27
CA LEU A 5 -77.92 46.45 12.83
C LEU A 5 -77.21 45.23 13.43
N SER A 6 -77.52 44.84 14.66
CA SER A 6 -76.87 43.70 15.32
C SER A 6 -77.18 42.36 14.63
N GLU A 7 -78.44 42.09 14.26
CA GLU A 7 -78.82 40.84 13.59
C GLU A 7 -78.31 40.73 12.15
N THR A 8 -78.22 41.85 11.42
CA THR A 8 -77.65 41.86 10.06
C THR A 8 -76.14 41.64 10.09
N PHE A 9 -75.43 42.24 11.06
CA PHE A 9 -73.99 41.99 11.24
C PHE A 9 -73.70 40.55 11.70
N THR A 10 -74.43 39.98 12.68
CA THR A 10 -74.20 38.60 13.14
C THR A 10 -74.48 37.56 12.05
N ASN A 11 -75.52 37.74 11.24
CA ASN A 11 -75.83 36.87 10.11
C ASN A 11 -74.80 36.98 8.98
N ALA A 12 -74.28 38.18 8.70
CA ALA A 12 -73.19 38.38 7.75
C ALA A 12 -71.89 37.72 8.23
N PHE A 13 -71.50 37.90 9.50
CA PHE A 13 -70.32 37.26 10.09
C PHE A 13 -70.44 35.72 10.12
N ALA A 14 -71.63 35.18 10.39
CA ALA A 14 -71.88 33.74 10.34
C ALA A 14 -71.75 33.16 8.92
N LYS A 15 -72.27 33.87 7.91
CA LYS A 15 -72.14 33.49 6.49
C LYS A 15 -70.70 33.59 6.00
N VAL A 16 -69.94 34.59 6.44
CA VAL A 16 -68.50 34.74 6.16
C VAL A 16 -67.69 33.63 6.84
N ARG A 17 -68.01 33.24 8.09
CA ARG A 17 -67.39 32.08 8.78
C ARG A 17 -67.68 30.75 8.10
N LEU A 18 -68.92 30.48 7.69
CA LEU A 18 -69.30 29.27 6.95
C LEU A 18 -68.66 29.19 5.56
N SER A 19 -68.46 30.35 4.91
CA SER A 19 -67.68 30.46 3.66
C SER A 19 -66.20 30.15 3.90
N SER A 20 -65.60 30.74 4.95
CA SER A 20 -64.21 30.53 5.34
C SER A 20 -63.92 29.08 5.73
N ASP A 21 -64.81 28.42 6.48
CA ASP A 21 -64.66 27.02 6.90
C ASP A 21 -64.75 26.03 5.72
N ARG A 22 -65.57 26.37 4.71
CA ARG A 22 -65.67 25.61 3.46
C ARG A 22 -64.43 25.78 2.57
N VAL A 23 -63.86 26.97 2.56
CA VAL A 23 -62.59 27.29 1.88
C VAL A 23 -61.43 26.60 2.61
N LEU A 24 -61.38 26.65 3.94
CA LEU A 24 -60.37 25.99 4.78
C LEU A 24 -60.41 24.47 4.61
N LYS A 25 -61.58 23.83 4.58
CA LYS A 25 -61.71 22.39 4.29
C LYS A 25 -61.31 22.01 2.86
N ARG A 26 -61.40 22.93 1.89
CA ARG A 26 -60.84 22.72 0.54
C ARG A 26 -59.31 22.84 0.56
N PHE A 27 -58.76 23.82 1.26
CA PHE A 27 -57.32 23.97 1.46
C PHE A 27 -56.70 22.79 2.21
N ILE A 28 -57.30 22.31 3.30
CA ILE A 28 -56.81 21.13 4.05
C ILE A 28 -56.84 19.88 3.16
N ARG A 29 -57.89 19.67 2.36
CA ARG A 29 -57.93 18.55 1.40
C ARG A 29 -56.85 18.66 0.33
N LEU A 30 -56.60 19.87 -0.17
CA LEU A 30 -55.53 20.13 -1.14
C LEU A 30 -54.16 19.85 -0.51
N MET A 31 -53.91 20.35 0.70
CA MET A 31 -52.67 20.12 1.44
C MET A 31 -52.45 18.64 1.76
N ASN A 32 -53.49 17.90 2.16
CA ASN A 32 -53.41 16.46 2.38
C ASN A 32 -53.15 15.70 1.07
N SER A 33 -53.71 16.16 -0.05
CA SER A 33 -53.41 15.60 -1.37
C SER A 33 -51.95 15.84 -1.78
N ILE A 34 -51.42 17.04 -1.53
CA ILE A 34 -50.03 17.39 -1.80
C ILE A 34 -49.09 16.60 -0.90
N MET A 35 -49.40 16.49 0.39
CA MET A 35 -48.62 15.70 1.35
C MET A 35 -48.60 14.22 0.97
N ASN A 36 -49.75 13.64 0.59
CA ASN A 36 -49.80 12.27 0.10
C ASN A 36 -49.01 12.09 -1.20
N PHE A 37 -49.06 13.04 -2.13
CA PHE A 37 -48.25 13.01 -3.34
C PHE A 37 -46.75 13.05 -3.01
N ALA A 38 -46.33 13.94 -2.10
CA ALA A 38 -44.95 14.02 -1.65
C ALA A 38 -44.47 12.73 -0.98
N VAL A 39 -45.31 12.10 -0.14
CA VAL A 39 -45.00 10.79 0.47
C VAL A 39 -44.85 9.70 -0.59
N ARG A 40 -45.70 9.67 -1.62
CA ARG A 40 -45.57 8.72 -2.73
C ARG A 40 -44.28 8.93 -3.52
N VAL A 41 -43.92 10.19 -3.80
CA VAL A 41 -42.66 10.52 -4.49
C VAL A 41 -41.45 10.13 -3.64
N LEU A 42 -41.49 10.39 -2.33
CA LEU A 42 -40.43 9.99 -1.40
C LEU A 42 -40.31 8.46 -1.33
N GLN A 43 -41.42 7.73 -1.28
CA GLN A 43 -41.42 6.27 -1.34
C GLN A 43 -40.81 5.75 -2.63
N LEU A 44 -41.17 6.32 -3.78
CA LEU A 44 -40.57 5.96 -5.07
C LEU A 44 -39.07 6.23 -5.08
N PHE A 45 -38.64 7.39 -4.56
CA PHE A 45 -37.22 7.72 -4.47
C PHE A 45 -36.45 6.73 -3.58
N ILE A 46 -36.98 6.40 -2.40
CA ILE A 46 -36.37 5.40 -1.51
C ILE A 46 -36.28 4.03 -2.19
N VAL A 47 -37.34 3.57 -2.86
CA VAL A 47 -37.32 2.30 -3.61
C VAL A 47 -36.27 2.32 -4.71
N THR A 48 -36.12 3.43 -5.44
CA THR A 48 -35.07 3.55 -6.46
C THR A 48 -33.67 3.51 -5.86
N LEU A 49 -33.42 4.19 -4.73
CA LEU A 49 -32.12 4.14 -4.05
C LEU A 49 -31.79 2.73 -3.54
N LEU A 50 -32.78 2.03 -2.98
CA LEU A 50 -32.63 0.64 -2.56
C LEU A 50 -32.31 -0.25 -3.76
N TYR A 51 -33.01 -0.09 -4.87
CA TYR A 51 -32.72 -0.81 -6.11
C TYR A 51 -31.30 -0.53 -6.62
N PHE A 52 -30.86 0.72 -6.67
CA PHE A 52 -29.49 1.06 -7.08
C PHE A 52 -28.43 0.51 -6.12
N SER A 53 -28.69 0.49 -4.82
CA SER A 53 -27.78 -0.12 -3.83
C SER A 53 -27.68 -1.64 -4.02
N ALA A 54 -28.82 -2.32 -4.26
CA ALA A 54 -28.85 -3.74 -4.56
C ALA A 54 -28.13 -4.07 -5.87
N VAL A 55 -28.30 -3.27 -6.93
CA VAL A 55 -27.58 -3.43 -8.20
C VAL A 55 -26.07 -3.21 -8.02
N LYS A 56 -25.65 -2.26 -7.17
CA LYS A 56 -24.24 -2.03 -6.85
C LYS A 56 -23.62 -3.20 -6.06
N SER A 57 -24.37 -3.80 -5.13
CA SER A 57 -23.96 -5.01 -4.40
C SER A 57 -24.02 -6.27 -5.27
N ALA A 58 -24.88 -6.32 -6.28
CA ALA A 58 -25.04 -7.43 -7.21
C ALA A 58 -24.28 -7.26 -8.54
N TYR A 59 -23.43 -6.23 -8.68
CA TYR A 59 -22.41 -6.19 -9.73
C TYR A 59 -21.35 -7.26 -9.43
N ILE A 60 -21.76 -8.50 -9.64
CA ILE A 60 -20.86 -9.62 -9.84
C ILE A 60 -20.15 -9.29 -11.15
N PRO A 61 -18.82 -9.10 -11.17
CA PRO A 61 -18.11 -8.94 -12.42
C PRO A 61 -18.48 -10.14 -13.27
N LYS A 62 -19.04 -9.91 -14.46
CA LYS A 62 -19.35 -10.99 -15.39
C LYS A 62 -18.08 -11.82 -15.56
N GLU A 63 -18.05 -13.01 -14.98
CA GLU A 63 -17.25 -14.12 -15.49
C GLU A 63 -17.90 -14.58 -16.81
N GLY A 64 -17.99 -13.65 -17.77
CA GLY A 64 -18.07 -14.02 -19.16
C GLY A 64 -16.75 -14.68 -19.48
N GLY A 65 -16.80 -15.92 -19.97
CA GLY A 65 -15.62 -16.66 -20.41
C GLY A 65 -14.69 -15.73 -21.16
N ARG A 66 -13.53 -15.48 -20.56
CA ARG A 66 -12.58 -14.46 -20.98
C ARG A 66 -12.21 -14.76 -22.42
N SER A 67 -12.66 -13.90 -23.34
CA SER A 67 -12.26 -14.00 -24.74
C SER A 67 -10.74 -13.91 -24.77
N THR A 68 -10.07 -14.72 -25.60
CA THR A 68 -8.61 -14.78 -25.71
C THR A 68 -7.97 -13.45 -26.16
N TYR A 69 -8.78 -12.42 -26.39
CA TYR A 69 -8.38 -11.09 -26.90
C TYR A 69 -8.74 -9.92 -25.97
N ASP A 70 -9.30 -10.16 -24.78
CA ASP A 70 -9.66 -9.07 -23.87
C ASP A 70 -8.42 -8.54 -23.13
N VAL A 71 -7.89 -7.42 -23.60
CA VAL A 71 -6.78 -6.69 -22.95
C VAL A 71 -7.28 -6.07 -21.65
N VAL A 72 -6.64 -6.42 -20.53
CA VAL A 72 -6.92 -5.80 -19.23
C VAL A 72 -6.40 -4.36 -19.25
N PRO A 73 -7.24 -3.34 -18.95
CA PRO A 73 -6.79 -1.96 -18.93
C PRO A 73 -5.64 -1.73 -17.94
N PHE A 74 -4.72 -0.82 -18.27
CA PHE A 74 -3.56 -0.47 -17.44
C PHE A 74 -3.94 -0.15 -15.99
N GLU A 75 -4.97 0.67 -15.79
CA GLU A 75 -5.43 1.06 -14.45
C GLU A 75 -5.85 -0.15 -13.60
N VAL A 76 -6.49 -1.15 -14.21
CA VAL A 76 -6.87 -2.39 -13.53
C VAL A 76 -5.63 -3.20 -13.18
N VAL A 77 -4.65 -3.28 -14.09
CA VAL A 77 -3.37 -3.97 -13.82
C VAL A 77 -2.66 -3.30 -12.66
N TYR A 78 -2.43 -1.99 -12.73
CA TYR A 78 -1.75 -1.20 -11.71
C TYR A 78 -2.45 -1.30 -10.34
N ASN A 79 -3.76 -1.08 -10.30
CA ASN A 79 -4.54 -1.15 -9.06
C ASN A 79 -4.65 -2.58 -8.50
N LYS A 80 -4.46 -3.61 -9.32
CA LYS A 80 -4.38 -5.00 -8.84
C LYS A 80 -2.98 -5.42 -8.47
N SER A 81 -1.92 -4.80 -8.99
CA SER A 81 -0.53 -5.20 -8.76
C SER A 81 0.19 -4.37 -7.70
N PHE A 82 -0.27 -3.16 -7.34
CA PHE A 82 0.44 -2.32 -6.38
C PHE A 82 0.61 -2.95 -4.98
N CYS A 83 1.66 -2.53 -4.28
CA CYS A 83 2.01 -2.98 -2.93
C CYS A 83 0.88 -2.75 -1.90
N ARG A 84 0.32 -3.85 -1.36
CA ARG A 84 -0.71 -3.83 -0.31
C ARG A 84 -0.76 -5.15 0.46
N PRO A 85 -1.48 -5.22 1.60
CA PRO A 85 -1.80 -6.48 2.27
C PRO A 85 -2.61 -7.41 1.34
N ARG A 86 -2.22 -8.69 1.27
CA ARG A 86 -2.83 -9.73 0.44
C ARG A 86 -2.83 -11.05 1.17
N GLU A 87 -3.88 -11.83 0.97
CA GLU A 87 -3.92 -13.22 1.40
C GLU A 87 -2.94 -14.05 0.57
N MET A 88 -2.07 -14.78 1.25
CA MET A 88 -1.08 -15.66 0.65
C MET A 88 -1.02 -16.98 1.43
N LEU A 89 -0.72 -18.07 0.73
CA LEU A 89 -0.41 -19.34 1.36
C LEU A 89 1.03 -19.30 1.85
N VAL A 90 1.21 -19.48 3.16
CA VAL A 90 2.51 -19.53 3.82
C VAL A 90 2.72 -20.93 4.38
N GLU A 91 3.84 -21.54 4.05
CA GLU A 91 4.22 -22.85 4.58
C GLU A 91 4.65 -22.73 6.04
N ILE A 92 4.08 -23.58 6.91
CA ILE A 92 4.33 -23.50 8.35
C ILE A 92 5.78 -23.82 8.69
N GLN A 93 6.40 -24.76 7.97
CA GLN A 93 7.79 -25.16 8.18
C GLN A 93 8.80 -24.04 7.91
N GLN A 94 8.48 -23.10 7.00
CA GLN A 94 9.35 -21.97 6.70
C GLN A 94 9.32 -20.92 7.82
N GLU A 95 8.18 -20.76 8.50
CA GLU A 95 8.02 -19.84 9.63
C GLU A 95 8.61 -20.41 10.93
N TYR A 96 8.59 -21.73 11.09
CA TYR A 96 9.11 -22.44 12.26
C TYR A 96 10.14 -23.51 11.87
N PRO A 97 11.34 -23.11 11.41
CA PRO A 97 12.37 -24.06 10.98
C PRO A 97 12.87 -24.95 12.12
N ASP A 98 12.73 -24.53 13.38
CA ASP A 98 13.17 -25.29 14.55
C ASP A 98 12.31 -26.55 14.81
N ASP A 99 11.09 -26.62 14.29
CA ASP A 99 10.14 -27.74 14.49
C ASP A 99 10.23 -28.77 13.33
N THR A 100 11.43 -29.28 13.04
CA THR A 100 11.67 -30.20 11.91
C THR A 100 11.09 -31.62 12.08
N GLU A 101 10.80 -32.05 13.31
CA GLU A 101 10.35 -33.43 13.59
C GLU A 101 8.84 -33.65 13.42
N HIS A 102 8.10 -32.64 12.93
CA HIS A 102 6.64 -32.64 12.93
C HIS A 102 6.04 -32.43 11.55
N ILE A 103 4.96 -33.17 11.30
CA ILE A 103 4.11 -32.94 10.14
C ILE A 103 2.95 -32.06 10.61
N PHE A 104 2.76 -30.92 9.97
CA PHE A 104 1.65 -30.00 10.23
C PHE A 104 0.49 -30.29 9.29
N ILE A 105 -0.73 -30.31 9.83
CA ILE A 105 -1.97 -30.42 9.07
C ILE A 105 -2.87 -29.22 9.42
N PRO A 106 -3.13 -28.30 8.47
CA PRO A 106 -2.58 -28.25 7.12
C PRO A 106 -1.07 -27.95 7.10
N SER A 107 -0.39 -28.16 5.96
CA SER A 107 1.04 -27.83 5.81
C SER A 107 1.29 -26.34 5.54
N CYS A 108 0.27 -25.63 5.05
CA CYS A 108 0.29 -24.19 4.80
C CYS A 108 -0.99 -23.54 5.33
N VAL A 109 -0.91 -22.25 5.64
CA VAL A 109 -2.01 -21.44 6.15
C VAL A 109 -2.16 -20.18 5.31
N VAL A 110 -3.38 -19.65 5.24
CA VAL A 110 -3.65 -18.35 4.60
C VAL A 110 -3.34 -17.25 5.60
N LEU A 111 -2.40 -16.37 5.26
CA LEU A 111 -2.03 -15.21 6.06
C LEU A 111 -2.06 -13.95 5.21
N THR A 112 -2.37 -12.83 5.86
CA THR A 112 -2.26 -11.52 5.24
C THR A 112 -0.80 -11.07 5.26
N ARG A 113 -0.16 -11.04 4.09
CA ARG A 113 1.23 -10.60 3.91
C ARG A 113 1.32 -9.46 2.91
N CYS A 114 2.43 -8.72 2.94
CA CYS A 114 2.66 -7.65 1.99
C CYS A 114 2.99 -8.24 0.62
N GLY A 115 2.29 -7.79 -0.41
CA GLY A 115 2.51 -8.27 -1.76
C GLY A 115 2.14 -7.25 -2.83
N GLY A 116 2.77 -7.39 -3.97
CA GLY A 116 2.63 -6.50 -5.11
C GLY A 116 3.96 -5.92 -5.54
N CYS A 117 3.92 -5.09 -6.58
CA CYS A 117 5.08 -4.39 -7.12
C CYS A 117 5.16 -2.95 -6.63
N CYS A 118 6.39 -2.43 -6.66
CA CYS A 118 6.71 -1.02 -6.54
C CYS A 118 7.16 -0.51 -7.92
N ASN A 119 7.16 0.80 -8.12
CA ASN A 119 7.51 1.40 -9.42
C ASN A 119 9.02 1.37 -9.72
N ASP A 120 9.85 1.11 -8.72
CA ASP A 120 11.31 1.12 -8.81
C ASP A 120 11.85 -0.21 -8.29
N GLU A 121 12.81 -0.80 -9.01
CA GLU A 121 13.46 -2.06 -8.67
C GLU A 121 14.34 -1.95 -7.41
N MET A 122 14.78 -0.74 -7.05
CA MET A 122 15.49 -0.45 -5.80
C MET A 122 14.55 -0.48 -4.59
N MET A 123 13.23 -0.55 -4.80
CA MET A 123 12.23 -0.59 -3.75
C MET A 123 11.67 -2.01 -3.56
N GLU A 124 11.30 -2.33 -2.33
CA GLU A 124 10.60 -3.56 -1.94
C GLU A 124 9.28 -3.23 -1.22
N CYS A 125 8.29 -4.10 -1.39
CA CYS A 125 7.01 -3.99 -0.70
C CYS A 125 7.14 -4.58 0.71
N ALA A 126 7.28 -3.71 1.71
CA ALA A 126 7.55 -4.10 3.09
C ALA A 126 6.41 -3.73 4.04
N PRO A 127 6.24 -4.46 5.17
CA PRO A 127 5.25 -4.10 6.18
C PRO A 127 5.64 -2.82 6.95
N ILE A 128 4.63 -2.02 7.28
CA ILE A 128 4.72 -0.92 8.23
C ILE A 128 4.25 -1.37 9.60
N VAL A 129 3.11 -2.07 9.62
CA VAL A 129 2.43 -2.51 10.84
C VAL A 129 2.16 -4.00 10.73
N THR A 130 2.51 -4.72 11.78
CA THR A 130 2.33 -6.17 11.89
C THR A 130 1.65 -6.52 13.21
N TYR A 131 0.84 -7.58 13.20
CA TYR A 131 0.22 -8.12 14.40
C TYR A 131 0.24 -9.65 14.32
N ASN A 132 0.14 -10.30 15.48
CA ASN A 132 0.16 -11.76 15.54
C ASN A 132 -1.27 -12.30 15.62
N ILE A 133 -1.54 -13.39 14.90
CA ILE A 133 -2.75 -14.19 15.02
C ILE A 133 -2.41 -15.58 15.51
N THR A 134 -3.34 -16.22 16.20
CA THR A 134 -3.16 -17.59 16.68
C THR A 134 -4.05 -18.52 15.88
N LEU A 135 -3.47 -19.55 15.27
CA LEU A 135 -4.16 -20.56 14.48
C LEU A 135 -4.08 -21.92 15.17
N GLU A 136 -5.14 -22.70 15.05
CA GLU A 136 -5.17 -24.09 15.50
C GLU A 136 -4.70 -25.00 14.35
N ILE A 137 -3.63 -25.74 14.60
CA ILE A 137 -2.97 -26.62 13.64
C ILE A 137 -2.78 -27.99 14.28
N LYS A 138 -2.99 -29.05 13.50
CA LYS A 138 -2.67 -30.40 13.94
C LYS A 138 -1.19 -30.68 13.78
N ARG A 139 -0.55 -31.14 14.86
CA ARG A 139 0.86 -31.56 14.86
C ARG A 139 0.92 -33.07 14.98
N VAL A 140 1.43 -33.73 13.95
CA VAL A 140 1.58 -35.18 13.89
C VAL A 140 3.04 -35.56 14.06
N LYS A 141 3.31 -36.44 15.02
CA LYS A 141 4.61 -37.11 15.19
C LYS A 141 4.48 -38.53 14.62
N PRO A 142 5.38 -38.98 13.73
CA PRO A 142 5.29 -40.31 13.11
C PRO A 142 5.17 -41.50 14.09
N LEU A 143 5.57 -41.33 15.36
CA LEU A 143 5.59 -42.37 16.40
C LEU A 143 4.87 -41.98 17.71
N ARG A 144 4.08 -40.88 17.73
CA ARG A 144 3.40 -40.37 18.94
C ARG A 144 1.99 -39.89 18.63
N HIS A 145 1.23 -39.55 19.67
CA HIS A 145 -0.12 -39.00 19.54
C HIS A 145 -0.17 -37.70 18.73
N GLU A 146 -1.19 -37.61 17.86
CA GLU A 146 -1.68 -36.41 17.20
C GLU A 146 -2.43 -35.51 18.20
N GLY A 147 -2.28 -34.20 18.06
CA GLY A 147 -3.03 -33.22 18.85
C GLY A 147 -3.16 -31.88 18.13
N ASN A 148 -4.19 -31.13 18.51
CA ASN A 148 -4.36 -29.75 18.10
C ASN A 148 -3.40 -28.87 18.89
N PHE A 149 -2.76 -27.93 18.19
CA PHE A 149 -1.77 -27.03 18.76
C PHE A 149 -2.05 -25.61 18.29
N PHE A 150 -1.85 -24.64 19.18
CA PHE A 150 -1.99 -23.22 18.85
C PHE A 150 -0.64 -22.65 18.44
N MET A 151 -0.53 -22.14 17.22
CA MET A 151 0.69 -21.50 16.71
C MET A 151 0.39 -20.04 16.35
N SER A 152 1.40 -19.18 16.47
CA SER A 152 1.22 -17.71 16.40
C SER A 152 1.96 -17.10 15.22
N PHE A 153 1.23 -16.69 14.20
CA PHE A 153 1.79 -16.17 12.95
C PHE A 153 1.69 -14.66 12.87
N ALA A 154 2.69 -14.01 12.25
CA ALA A 154 2.65 -12.58 11.95
C ALA A 154 1.84 -12.31 10.67
N GLU A 155 0.88 -11.39 10.77
CA GLU A 155 0.16 -10.78 9.65
C GLU A 155 0.52 -9.31 9.49
N HIS A 156 0.37 -8.79 8.28
CA HIS A 156 0.68 -7.41 7.92
C HIS A 156 -0.62 -6.63 7.69
N SER A 157 -0.92 -5.63 8.53
CA SER A 157 -2.09 -4.76 8.34
C SER A 157 -1.84 -3.61 7.37
N GLU A 158 -0.60 -3.14 7.26
CA GLU A 158 -0.22 -2.01 6.40
C GLU A 158 1.11 -2.28 5.67
N CYS A 159 1.16 -1.93 4.39
CA CYS A 159 2.33 -2.14 3.53
C CYS A 159 2.71 -0.86 2.78
N ARG A 160 4.00 -0.67 2.50
CA ARG A 160 4.50 0.44 1.68
C ARG A 160 5.81 0.06 1.00
N CYS A 161 6.04 0.66 -0.15
CA CYS A 161 7.32 0.58 -0.86
C CYS A 161 8.41 1.27 -0.03
N ARG A 162 9.48 0.54 0.29
CA ARG A 162 10.68 1.05 0.96
C ARG A 162 11.92 0.69 0.16
N LEU A 163 13.00 1.44 0.31
CA LEU A 163 14.28 1.08 -0.31
C LEU A 163 14.76 -0.26 0.26
N LYS A 164 15.20 -1.17 -0.62
CA LYS A 164 15.82 -2.43 -0.23
C LYS A 164 17.07 -2.13 0.61
N LYS A 165 17.20 -2.81 1.75
CA LYS A 165 18.36 -2.65 2.64
C LYS A 165 19.67 -3.12 1.99
N ASP A 166 19.56 -3.98 0.98
CA ASP A 166 20.71 -4.61 0.30
C ASP A 166 21.06 -3.94 -1.04
N VAL A 167 20.49 -2.77 -1.36
CA VAL A 167 21.25 -1.87 -2.23
C VAL A 167 22.47 -1.53 -1.38
N PRO A 168 23.71 -1.86 -1.78
CA PRO A 168 24.85 -1.26 -1.12
C PRO A 168 24.63 0.23 -1.29
N GLN A 169 24.15 0.87 -0.23
CA GLN A 169 24.46 2.25 -0.01
C GLN A 169 25.97 2.19 -0.08
N ILE A 170 26.52 2.73 -1.18
CA ILE A 170 27.82 3.35 -1.10
C ILE A 170 27.59 4.38 0.00
N GLU A 171 27.77 3.95 1.25
CA GLU A 171 27.97 4.83 2.36
C GLU A 171 29.09 5.70 1.84
N LYS A 172 28.74 6.94 1.49
CA LYS A 172 29.70 8.00 1.27
C LYS A 172 30.31 8.30 2.63
N ASN A 173 30.98 7.31 3.24
CA ASN A 173 32.00 7.60 4.21
C ASN A 173 33.10 8.25 3.38
N THR A 174 33.10 9.58 3.38
CA THR A 174 33.87 10.44 2.48
C THR A 174 35.32 10.52 2.96
N GLN A 175 35.89 9.38 3.36
CA GLN A 175 37.23 9.26 3.87
C GLN A 175 37.85 8.00 3.26
N CYS A 176 38.27 8.11 1.99
CA CYS A 176 39.15 7.11 1.41
C CYS A 176 40.37 6.93 2.32
N GLU A 177 40.76 5.69 2.60
CA GLU A 177 42.03 5.44 3.29
C GLU A 177 43.19 5.93 2.42
N PRO A 178 44.25 6.51 3.01
CA PRO A 178 45.41 6.96 2.25
C PRO A 178 46.07 5.78 1.53
N CYS A 179 46.51 5.98 0.28
CA CYS A 179 47.18 4.97 -0.55
C CYS A 179 48.38 4.25 0.12
N CYS A 180 48.94 4.86 1.16
CA CYS A 180 49.83 4.18 2.09
C CYS A 180 49.71 4.80 3.49
N SER A 181 49.33 3.98 4.46
CA SER A 181 49.14 4.38 5.87
C SER A 181 50.47 4.51 6.63
N THR A 182 51.47 3.69 6.31
CA THR A 182 52.77 3.60 7.02
C THR A 182 53.90 4.39 6.34
N CYS A 183 53.59 5.12 5.28
CA CYS A 183 54.57 5.88 4.50
C CYS A 183 54.78 7.29 5.05
N SER A 184 55.98 7.84 4.86
CA SER A 184 56.25 9.26 5.13
C SER A 184 55.47 10.20 4.19
N GLU A 185 55.22 11.43 4.63
CA GLU A 185 54.45 12.44 3.86
C GLU A 185 55.01 12.65 2.44
N ARG A 186 56.34 12.74 2.30
CA ARG A 186 57.01 12.84 0.99
C ARG A 186 56.73 11.66 0.04
N ARG A 187 56.39 10.48 0.58
CA ARG A 187 56.04 9.32 -0.23
C ARG A 187 54.54 9.35 -0.58
N LYS A 188 53.67 9.83 0.30
CA LYS A 188 52.23 10.00 0.02
C LYS A 188 52.02 10.93 -1.18
N GLU A 189 52.82 11.98 -1.30
CA GLU A 189 52.78 12.92 -2.44
C GLU A 189 53.04 12.28 -3.81
N ARG A 190 53.56 11.05 -3.90
CA ARG A 190 53.82 10.36 -5.18
C ARG A 190 52.60 9.63 -5.74
N PHE A 191 51.57 9.44 -4.94
CA PHE A 191 50.34 8.76 -5.33
C PHE A 191 49.28 9.80 -5.77
N ARG A 192 48.42 9.41 -6.71
CA ARG A 192 47.13 10.06 -6.97
C ARG A 192 46.04 9.11 -6.49
N GLN A 193 45.07 9.66 -5.78
CA GLN A 193 43.89 8.93 -5.34
C GLN A 193 42.66 9.48 -6.06
N ASP A 194 41.86 8.58 -6.62
CA ASP A 194 40.57 8.92 -7.17
C ASP A 194 39.56 9.16 -6.02
N PRO A 195 38.88 10.32 -5.96
CA PRO A 195 37.96 10.65 -4.89
C PRO A 195 36.64 9.87 -4.92
N GLU A 196 36.25 9.28 -6.05
CA GLU A 196 35.00 8.52 -6.20
C GLU A 196 35.22 7.02 -6.05
N THR A 197 36.35 6.51 -6.53
CA THR A 197 36.66 5.06 -6.49
C THR A 197 37.68 4.67 -5.42
N CYS A 198 38.29 5.64 -4.74
CA CYS A 198 39.44 5.48 -3.83
C CYS A 198 40.66 4.77 -4.45
N LEU A 199 40.72 4.62 -5.78
CA LEU A 199 41.80 3.93 -6.48
C LEU A 199 43.10 4.73 -6.40
N CYS A 200 44.18 4.02 -6.05
CA CYS A 200 45.51 4.59 -5.90
C CYS A 200 46.39 4.30 -7.12
N SER A 201 46.90 5.35 -7.74
CA SER A 201 47.80 5.28 -8.90
C SER A 201 49.06 6.12 -8.68
N CYS A 202 50.11 5.85 -9.45
CA CYS A 202 51.33 6.65 -9.40
C CYS A 202 51.18 7.96 -10.18
N LYS A 203 51.73 9.06 -9.65
CA LYS A 203 51.80 10.34 -10.40
C LYS A 203 52.67 10.24 -11.65
N ASN A 204 53.75 9.47 -11.57
CA ASN A 204 54.60 9.18 -12.72
C ASN A 204 54.08 7.94 -13.42
N THR A 205 54.06 8.00 -14.74
CA THR A 205 53.79 6.84 -15.61
C THR A 205 55.09 6.09 -15.93
N GLU A 206 54.96 4.87 -16.47
CA GLU A 206 56.13 4.14 -16.96
C GLU A 206 56.90 4.94 -18.02
N ALA A 207 56.20 5.64 -18.92
CA ALA A 207 56.80 6.47 -19.95
C ALA A 207 57.65 7.60 -19.34
N ASP A 208 57.17 8.24 -18.26
CA ASP A 208 57.89 9.30 -17.56
C ASP A 208 59.21 8.79 -16.98
N CYS A 209 59.22 7.60 -16.37
CA CYS A 209 60.43 7.00 -15.84
C CYS A 209 61.38 6.55 -16.96
N ARG A 210 60.85 5.95 -18.03
CA ARG A 210 61.64 5.47 -19.18
C ARG A 210 62.35 6.61 -19.91
N SER A 211 61.75 7.80 -19.99
CA SER A 211 62.42 8.99 -20.55
C SER A 211 63.73 9.35 -19.84
N ARG A 212 63.88 8.93 -18.58
CA ARG A 212 65.05 9.14 -17.73
C ARG A 212 65.93 7.89 -17.60
N GLN A 213 65.67 6.85 -18.41
CA GLN A 213 66.34 5.55 -18.33
C GLN A 213 66.16 4.87 -16.96
N LEU A 214 65.00 5.06 -16.34
CA LEU A 214 64.61 4.47 -15.06
C LEU A 214 63.34 3.63 -15.22
N GLU A 215 63.11 2.71 -14.29
CA GLU A 215 61.91 1.88 -14.23
C GLU A 215 60.98 2.34 -13.12
N LEU A 216 59.68 2.37 -13.41
CA LEU A 216 58.67 2.72 -12.42
C LEU A 216 58.46 1.55 -11.46
N ASN A 217 58.64 1.80 -10.17
CA ASN A 217 58.26 0.89 -9.11
C ASN A 217 56.84 1.22 -8.65
N GLU A 218 55.86 0.46 -9.12
CA GLU A 218 54.43 0.69 -8.87
C GLU A 218 54.05 0.67 -7.37
N ARG A 219 54.82 -0.03 -6.53
CA ARG A 219 54.56 -0.08 -5.07
C ARG A 219 55.05 1.15 -4.32
N THR A 220 56.04 1.86 -4.86
CA THR A 220 56.65 3.04 -4.22
C THR A 220 56.42 4.33 -4.99
N CYS A 221 55.91 4.22 -6.23
CA CYS A 221 55.80 5.27 -7.23
C CYS A 221 57.12 6.04 -7.43
N ARG A 222 58.24 5.31 -7.41
CA ARG A 222 59.58 5.84 -7.69
C ARG A 222 60.06 5.36 -9.05
N CYS A 223 60.78 6.23 -9.74
CA CYS A 223 61.59 5.82 -10.87
C CYS A 223 62.94 5.37 -10.31
N ASP A 224 63.16 4.07 -10.25
CA ASP A 224 64.38 3.46 -9.72
C ASP A 224 65.27 3.01 -10.90
N LYS A 225 66.57 2.82 -10.65
CA LYS A 225 67.44 2.23 -11.68
C LYS A 225 67.00 0.77 -11.93
N PRO A 226 67.03 0.29 -13.18
CA PRO A 226 66.75 -1.10 -13.48
C PRO A 226 67.64 -1.99 -12.61
N ARG A 227 67.04 -2.96 -11.91
CA ARG A 227 67.81 -3.95 -11.18
C ARG A 227 68.43 -4.88 -12.23
N ARG A 228 69.77 -4.86 -12.35
CA ARG A 228 70.53 -5.82 -13.15
C ARG A 228 70.30 -7.25 -12.66
#